data_AF-A0A535C6M7-F1
#
_entry.id   AF-A0A535C6M7-F1
#
_cell.length_a   1.000
_cell.length_b   1.000
_cell.length_c   1.000
_cell.angle_alpha   90.00
_cell.angle_beta   90.00
_cell.angle_gamma   90.00
#
_symmetry.space_group_name_H-M   'P 1'
#
loop_
_entity.id
_entity.type
_entity.pdbx_description
1 polymer ?
#
loop_
_entity_poly.entity_id
_entity_poly.type
_entity_poly.pdbx_seq_one_letter_code
_entity_poly.pdbx_strand_id
1 'polypeptide(L)'
;MIRIGTEIESPQTGERLIFRSTAESSNGQLFQAELIAKPGSYIVRSHLHPSQEERFVVLEGLYGYRIGERTGIGHPGQTVVCPVGVSHSQWNAGAGVMRVYYEHRPALESAELFFETYFGLSRDGKLLPSGDMHLLQAAVLLSEVNDFIRITSPPVVMQKFLFPVLAAIGRVRGYRARYPSYSASTVSLGE
;
A
#
# COMPACT_ATOMS: atom_id res chain seq x y z
N MET A 1 15.38 2.57 7.83
CA MET A 1 15.02 1.26 7.24
C MET A 1 14.04 0.62 8.20
N ILE A 2 12.99 0.00 7.67
CA ILE A 2 11.93 -0.57 8.51
C ILE A 2 12.47 -1.83 9.19
N ARG A 3 12.26 -1.96 10.51
CA ARG A 3 12.67 -3.16 11.24
C ARG A 3 11.56 -4.20 11.17
N ILE A 4 11.93 -5.49 11.17
CA ILE A 4 10.95 -6.57 11.32
C ILE A 4 10.24 -6.41 12.67
N GLY A 5 8.93 -6.60 12.68
CA GLY A 5 8.07 -6.41 13.84
C GLY A 5 7.59 -4.97 14.04
N THR A 6 8.12 -4.01 13.27
CA THR A 6 7.57 -2.65 13.24
C THR A 6 6.10 -2.69 12.81
N GLU A 7 5.30 -1.85 13.44
CA GLU A 7 3.88 -1.70 13.16
C GLU A 7 3.57 -0.26 12.73
N ILE A 8 2.75 -0.12 11.69
CA ILE A 8 2.17 1.16 11.27
C ILE A 8 0.66 1.02 11.13
N GLU A 9 -0.08 2.05 11.55
CA GLU A 9 -1.54 2.09 11.45
C GLU A 9 -2.04 3.34 10.73
N SER A 10 -3.19 3.21 10.06
CA SER A 10 -3.93 4.31 9.49
C SER A 10 -5.16 4.59 10.36
N PRO A 11 -5.18 5.70 11.14
CA PRO A 11 -6.37 6.08 11.89
C PRO A 11 -7.56 6.46 11.01
N GLN A 12 -7.33 6.89 9.76
CA GLN A 12 -8.40 7.34 8.85
C GLN A 12 -9.11 6.17 8.14
N THR A 13 -8.39 5.12 7.76
CA THR A 13 -8.97 3.96 7.07
C THR A 13 -9.03 2.68 7.92
N GLY A 14 -8.32 2.65 9.06
CA GLY A 14 -8.49 1.67 10.13
C GLY A 14 -7.65 0.39 9.99
N GLU A 15 -6.77 0.32 8.99
CA GLU A 15 -5.86 -0.79 8.78
C GLU A 15 -4.52 -0.64 9.52
N ARG A 16 -3.91 -1.78 9.81
CA ARG A 16 -2.59 -1.92 10.46
C ARG A 16 -1.71 -2.87 9.64
N LEU A 17 -0.43 -2.53 9.51
CA LEU A 17 0.59 -3.35 8.89
C LEU A 17 1.68 -3.68 9.91
N ILE A 18 2.00 -4.96 10.05
CA ILE A 18 3.13 -5.45 10.85
C ILE A 18 4.16 -6.05 9.90
N PHE A 19 5.34 -5.45 9.80
CA PHE A 19 6.36 -5.88 8.86
C PHE A 19 6.99 -7.21 9.29
N ARG A 20 6.99 -8.19 8.39
CA ARG A 20 7.56 -9.54 8.61
C ARG A 20 8.81 -9.78 7.77
N SER A 21 8.91 -9.13 6.61
CA SER A 21 10.10 -9.15 5.74
C SER A 21 10.16 -7.86 4.92
N THR A 22 11.38 -7.33 4.75
CA THR A 22 11.69 -6.12 3.98
C THR A 22 12.60 -6.43 2.81
N ALA A 23 12.89 -5.43 1.95
CA ALA A 23 13.87 -5.61 0.88
C ALA A 23 15.25 -5.95 1.44
N GLU A 24 15.68 -5.26 2.50
CA GLU A 24 16.94 -5.53 3.18
C GLU A 24 16.96 -6.92 3.82
N SER A 25 15.94 -7.27 4.61
CA SER A 25 15.97 -8.53 5.39
C SER A 25 15.91 -9.79 4.52
N SER A 26 15.45 -9.66 3.28
CA SER A 26 15.28 -10.77 2.34
C SER A 26 16.26 -10.74 1.17
N ASN A 27 17.24 -9.84 1.15
CA ASN A 27 18.11 -9.60 -0.01
C ASN A 27 17.31 -9.40 -1.31
N GLY A 28 16.26 -8.57 -1.24
CA GLY A 28 15.39 -8.24 -2.37
C GLY A 28 14.40 -9.33 -2.78
N GLN A 29 14.30 -10.44 -2.06
CA GLN A 29 13.48 -11.59 -2.49
C GLN A 29 12.01 -11.48 -2.11
N LEU A 30 11.71 -10.98 -0.90
CA LEU A 30 10.36 -10.98 -0.34
C LEU A 30 10.09 -9.75 0.54
N PHE A 31 9.11 -8.96 0.14
CA PHE A 31 8.44 -8.05 1.07
C PHE A 31 7.23 -8.79 1.65
N GLN A 32 7.09 -8.83 2.98
CA GLN A 32 5.93 -9.41 3.63
C GLN A 32 5.49 -8.55 4.81
N ALA A 33 4.18 -8.28 4.89
CA ALA A 33 3.55 -7.68 6.07
C ALA A 33 2.30 -8.47 6.46
N GLU A 34 1.97 -8.47 7.74
CA GLU A 34 0.64 -8.87 8.21
C GLU A 34 -0.27 -7.66 8.19
N LEU A 35 -1.33 -7.73 7.39
CA LEU A 35 -2.35 -6.70 7.27
C LEU A 35 -3.57 -7.08 8.10
N ILE A 36 -4.00 -6.16 8.97
CA ILE A 36 -5.22 -6.27 9.77
C ILE A 36 -6.14 -5.12 9.37
N ALA A 37 -7.38 -5.43 8.99
CA ALA A 37 -8.37 -4.42 8.63
C ALA A 37 -9.74 -4.72 9.23
N LYS A 38 -10.37 -3.69 9.81
CA LYS A 38 -11.78 -3.75 10.25
C LYS A 38 -12.74 -3.62 9.05
N PRO A 39 -14.00 -4.04 9.19
CA PRO A 39 -15.02 -3.74 8.20
C PRO A 39 -15.19 -2.23 8.00
N GLY A 40 -15.59 -1.81 6.80
CA GLY A 40 -15.91 -0.42 6.50
C GLY A 40 -14.88 0.25 5.60
N SER A 41 -14.13 1.22 6.15
CA SER A 41 -13.35 2.18 5.37
C SER A 41 -12.13 1.62 4.64
N TYR A 42 -11.65 0.43 4.99
CA TYR A 42 -10.51 -0.18 4.31
C TYR A 42 -10.89 -0.64 2.89
N ILE A 43 -10.37 0.08 1.91
CA ILE A 43 -10.45 -0.27 0.49
C ILE A 43 -9.15 0.15 -0.20
N VAL A 44 -8.55 -0.78 -0.93
CA VAL A 44 -7.45 -0.47 -1.84
C VAL A 44 -8.01 -0.39 -3.25
N ARG A 45 -7.92 0.79 -3.84
CA ARG A 45 -8.45 1.06 -5.20
C ARG A 45 -7.69 0.28 -6.26
N SER A 46 -8.28 0.25 -7.46
CA SER A 46 -7.68 -0.43 -8.61
C SER A 46 -6.28 0.11 -8.92
N HIS A 47 -5.29 -0.78 -8.88
CA HIS A 47 -3.88 -0.53 -9.17
C HIS A 47 -3.24 -1.77 -9.78
N LEU A 48 -2.00 -1.67 -10.21
CA LEU A 48 -1.18 -2.80 -10.65
C LEU A 48 0.27 -2.62 -10.19
N HIS A 49 0.99 -3.73 -10.11
CA HIS A 49 2.42 -3.79 -9.89
C HIS A 49 3.14 -4.08 -11.23
N PRO A 50 4.09 -3.25 -11.68
CA PRO A 50 4.67 -3.38 -13.02
C PRO A 50 5.71 -4.49 -13.13
N SER A 51 6.33 -4.90 -12.02
CA SER A 51 7.43 -5.88 -11.98
C SER A 51 7.32 -6.90 -10.84
N GLN A 52 6.28 -6.82 -10.01
CA GLN A 52 6.09 -7.70 -8.86
C GLN A 52 4.81 -8.52 -8.98
N GLU A 53 4.88 -9.77 -8.54
CA GLU A 53 3.69 -10.54 -8.19
C GLU A 53 3.30 -10.16 -6.76
N GLU A 54 2.01 -9.94 -6.55
CA GLU A 54 1.45 -9.70 -5.21
C GLU A 54 0.63 -10.93 -4.77
N ARG A 55 0.77 -11.33 -3.50
CA ARG A 55 0.00 -12.44 -2.92
C ARG A 55 -0.65 -12.05 -1.60
N PHE A 56 -1.81 -12.64 -1.37
CA PHE A 56 -2.56 -12.52 -0.13
C PHE A 56 -2.84 -13.90 0.44
N VAL A 57 -2.22 -14.23 1.57
CA VAL A 57 -2.55 -15.46 2.32
C VAL A 57 -3.57 -15.08 3.38
N VAL A 58 -4.79 -15.61 3.27
CA VAL A 58 -5.88 -15.26 4.18
C VAL A 58 -5.70 -16.03 5.49
N LEU A 59 -5.53 -15.30 6.60
CA LEU A 59 -5.34 -15.86 7.94
C LEU A 59 -6.65 -15.89 8.71
N GLU A 60 -7.45 -14.84 8.59
CA GLU A 60 -8.70 -14.64 9.32
C GLU A 60 -9.68 -13.77 8.50
N GLY A 61 -10.98 -14.00 8.67
CA GLY A 61 -12.02 -13.19 8.03
C GLY A 61 -12.20 -13.48 6.55
N LEU A 62 -12.78 -12.52 5.82
CA LEU A 62 -13.11 -12.64 4.40
C LEU A 62 -12.37 -11.57 3.58
N TYR A 63 -11.52 -12.02 2.66
CA TYR A 63 -10.72 -11.15 1.78
C TYR A 63 -11.44 -10.93 0.46
N GLY A 64 -11.98 -9.73 0.25
CA GLY A 64 -12.62 -9.36 -1.01
C GLY A 64 -11.59 -8.91 -2.04
N TYR A 65 -11.73 -9.38 -3.28
CA TYR A 65 -10.84 -8.98 -4.36
C TYR A 65 -11.54 -8.83 -5.71
N ARG A 66 -10.97 -7.98 -6.54
CA ARG A 66 -11.13 -7.99 -8.00
C ARG A 66 -9.75 -8.02 -8.63
N ILE A 67 -9.50 -8.96 -9.53
CA ILE A 67 -8.22 -9.16 -10.25
C ILE A 67 -8.55 -9.34 -11.73
N GLY A 68 -8.21 -8.34 -12.54
CA GLY A 68 -8.77 -8.19 -13.88
C GLY A 68 -10.30 -8.26 -13.84
N GLU A 69 -10.87 -9.16 -14.63
CA GLU A 69 -12.32 -9.39 -14.69
C GLU A 69 -12.85 -10.31 -13.56
N ARG A 70 -11.97 -10.97 -12.81
CA ARG A 70 -12.37 -11.93 -11.77
C ARG A 70 -12.64 -11.19 -10.47
N THR A 71 -13.84 -11.37 -9.92
CA THR A 71 -14.21 -10.87 -8.58
C THR A 71 -14.51 -12.07 -7.67
N GLY A 72 -14.13 -12.00 -6.40
CA GLY A 72 -14.38 -13.10 -5.47
C GLY A 72 -14.07 -12.76 -4.02
N ILE A 73 -14.17 -13.79 -3.18
CA ILE A 73 -13.85 -13.76 -1.76
C ILE A 73 -12.85 -14.88 -1.47
N GLY A 74 -11.75 -14.53 -0.82
CA GLY A 74 -10.79 -15.46 -0.23
C GLY A 74 -11.16 -15.78 1.21
N HIS A 75 -11.01 -17.05 1.58
CA HIS A 75 -11.30 -17.61 2.89
C HIS A 75 -10.01 -18.03 3.61
N PRO A 76 -10.02 -18.16 4.95
CA PRO A 76 -8.84 -18.56 5.71
C PRO A 76 -8.18 -19.84 5.17
N GLY A 77 -6.85 -19.82 5.09
CA GLY A 77 -6.03 -20.87 4.49
C GLY A 77 -5.86 -20.77 2.96
N GLN A 78 -6.63 -19.92 2.28
CA GLN A 78 -6.46 -19.70 0.84
C GLN A 78 -5.39 -18.65 0.55
N THR A 79 -4.73 -18.81 -0.60
CA THR A 79 -3.84 -17.80 -1.17
C THR A 79 -4.45 -17.24 -2.45
N VAL A 80 -4.58 -15.91 -2.51
CA VAL A 80 -4.98 -15.19 -3.72
C VAL A 80 -3.73 -14.56 -4.34
N VAL A 81 -3.54 -14.76 -5.65
CA VAL A 81 -2.37 -14.25 -6.38
C VAL A 81 -2.82 -13.22 -7.40
N CYS A 82 -2.18 -12.05 -7.36
CA CYS A 82 -2.31 -10.96 -8.31
C CYS A 82 -1.09 -10.98 -9.25
N PRO A 83 -1.25 -11.42 -10.52
CA PRO A 83 -0.13 -11.50 -11.46
C PRO A 83 0.46 -10.12 -11.80
N VAL A 84 1.75 -10.12 -12.17
CA VAL A 84 2.46 -8.92 -12.64
C VAL A 84 1.66 -8.22 -13.75
N GLY A 85 1.48 -6.91 -13.63
CA GLY A 85 0.82 -6.08 -14.63
C GLY A 85 -0.71 -6.23 -14.70
N VAL A 86 -1.32 -7.11 -13.91
CA VAL A 86 -2.78 -7.27 -13.87
C VAL A 86 -3.38 -6.35 -12.82
N SER A 87 -4.34 -5.52 -13.21
CA SER A 87 -5.01 -4.61 -12.28
C SER A 87 -5.82 -5.35 -11.22
N HIS A 88 -5.74 -4.90 -9.98
CA HIS A 88 -6.48 -5.47 -8.87
C HIS A 88 -6.87 -4.43 -7.81
N SER A 89 -7.84 -4.80 -6.99
CA SER A 89 -8.35 -4.03 -5.85
C SER A 89 -8.78 -4.97 -4.74
N GLN A 90 -8.67 -4.55 -3.48
CA GLN A 90 -8.99 -5.38 -2.32
C GLN A 90 -9.74 -4.63 -1.23
N TRP A 91 -10.53 -5.36 -0.44
CA TRP A 91 -11.31 -4.83 0.69
C TRP A 91 -11.57 -5.94 1.73
N ASN A 92 -11.98 -5.54 2.94
CA ASN A 92 -12.54 -6.48 3.90
C ASN A 92 -14.00 -6.79 3.50
N ALA A 93 -14.29 -8.03 3.11
CA ALA A 93 -15.61 -8.46 2.65
C ALA A 93 -16.52 -8.98 3.77
N GLY A 94 -16.02 -9.06 5.00
CA GLY A 94 -16.74 -9.59 6.15
C GLY A 94 -17.25 -8.52 7.11
N ALA A 95 -18.06 -8.95 8.08
CA ALA A 95 -18.51 -8.12 9.21
C ALA A 95 -17.53 -8.14 10.40
N GLY A 96 -16.44 -8.90 10.32
CA GLY A 96 -15.40 -9.01 11.35
C GLY A 96 -14.03 -8.55 10.86
N VAL A 97 -13.01 -8.72 11.69
CA VAL A 97 -11.63 -8.42 11.31
C VAL A 97 -11.20 -9.33 10.15
N MET A 98 -10.53 -8.75 9.17
CA MET A 98 -9.78 -9.47 8.14
C MET A 98 -8.30 -9.41 8.47
N ARG A 99 -7.62 -10.55 8.41
CA ARG A 99 -6.17 -10.66 8.62
C ARG A 99 -5.54 -11.46 7.49
N VAL A 100 -4.54 -10.90 6.83
CA VAL A 100 -3.85 -11.54 5.70
C VAL A 100 -2.34 -11.32 5.81
N TYR A 101 -1.55 -12.29 5.31
CA TYR A 101 -0.19 -11.94 4.87
C TYR A 101 -0.27 -11.32 3.49
N TYR A 102 0.38 -10.17 3.39
CA TYR A 102 0.55 -9.35 2.21
C TYR A 102 1.97 -9.50 1.71
N GLU A 103 2.15 -9.94 0.47
CA GLU A 103 3.47 -10.27 -0.07
C GLU A 103 3.74 -9.65 -1.43
N HIS A 104 4.96 -9.17 -1.65
CA HIS A 104 5.47 -8.88 -2.98
C HIS A 104 6.78 -9.59 -3.27
N ARG A 105 6.90 -10.06 -4.52
CA ARG A 105 8.12 -10.66 -5.05
C ARG A 105 8.43 -10.07 -6.43
N PRO A 106 9.65 -9.52 -6.66
CA PRO A 106 10.71 -9.29 -5.68
C PRO A 106 10.32 -8.22 -4.63
N ALA A 107 11.12 -8.07 -3.58
CA ALA A 107 10.96 -6.97 -2.62
C ALA A 107 11.57 -5.68 -3.18
N LEU A 108 10.81 -4.58 -3.17
CA LEU A 108 11.28 -3.27 -3.58
C LEU A 108 11.27 -2.29 -2.40
N GLU A 109 12.33 -1.49 -2.24
CA GLU A 109 12.38 -0.43 -1.23
C GLU A 109 11.30 0.64 -1.44
N SER A 110 10.82 0.80 -2.67
CA SER A 110 9.71 1.68 -3.03
C SER A 110 8.38 1.26 -2.41
N ALA A 111 8.18 -0.03 -2.10
CA ALA A 111 7.03 -0.51 -1.34
C ALA A 111 7.07 0.05 0.10
N GLU A 112 8.22 -0.07 0.77
CA GLU A 112 8.44 0.47 2.12
C GLU A 112 8.22 1.98 2.16
N LEU A 113 8.76 2.72 1.18
CA LEU A 113 8.56 4.17 1.04
C LEU A 113 7.08 4.53 0.89
N PHE A 114 6.34 3.78 0.06
CA PHE A 114 4.91 4.01 -0.14
C PHE A 114 4.15 3.83 1.18
N PHE A 115 4.38 2.72 1.89
CA PHE A 115 3.69 2.43 3.14
C PHE A 115 4.05 3.42 4.26
N GLU A 116 5.33 3.72 4.49
CA GLU A 116 5.72 4.72 5.50
C GLU A 116 5.02 6.06 5.25
N THR A 117 4.98 6.49 3.98
CA THR A 117 4.42 7.80 3.62
C THR A 117 2.90 7.81 3.69
N TYR A 118 2.20 6.81 3.13
CA TYR A 118 0.75 6.74 3.16
C TYR A 118 0.23 6.68 4.61
N PHE A 119 0.81 5.81 5.44
CA PHE A 119 0.41 5.68 6.84
C PHE A 119 0.78 6.93 7.65
N GLY A 120 1.93 7.56 7.37
CA GLY A 120 2.31 8.83 7.98
C GLY A 120 1.35 9.98 7.65
N LEU A 121 0.93 10.10 6.38
CA LEU A 121 -0.10 11.05 5.97
C LEU A 121 -1.42 10.79 6.69
N SER A 122 -1.79 9.52 6.86
CA SER A 122 -2.99 9.16 7.61
C SER A 122 -2.93 9.58 9.07
N ARG A 123 -1.80 9.38 9.75
CA ARG A 123 -1.63 9.79 11.15
C ARG A 123 -1.74 11.30 11.33
N ASP A 124 -1.31 12.05 10.31
CA ASP A 124 -1.44 13.50 10.28
C ASP A 124 -2.82 14.01 9.82
N GLY A 125 -3.77 13.11 9.52
CA GLY A 125 -5.11 13.50 9.04
C GLY A 125 -5.11 14.09 7.62
N LYS A 126 -4.11 13.76 6.80
CA LYS A 126 -3.88 14.35 5.46
C LYS A 126 -4.45 13.52 4.32
N LEU A 127 -5.21 12.46 4.60
CA LEU A 127 -5.98 11.75 3.58
C LEU A 127 -7.37 12.38 3.42
N LEU A 128 -7.93 12.25 2.23
CA LEU A 128 -9.34 12.58 1.97
C LEU A 128 -10.26 11.66 2.78
N PRO A 129 -11.56 12.02 2.98
CA PRO A 129 -12.52 11.14 3.63
C PRO A 129 -12.67 9.75 2.98
N SER A 130 -12.27 9.63 1.71
CA SER A 130 -12.23 8.37 0.97
C SER A 130 -11.00 7.49 1.26
N GLY A 131 -10.04 7.98 2.04
CA GLY A 131 -8.72 7.36 2.24
C GLY A 131 -7.68 7.73 1.18
N ASP A 132 -8.06 8.43 0.12
CA ASP A 132 -7.13 8.79 -0.95
C ASP A 132 -6.20 9.94 -0.56
N MET A 133 -4.96 9.92 -1.09
CA MET A 133 -4.08 11.08 -1.01
C MET A 133 -4.61 12.25 -1.83
N HIS A 134 -4.39 13.47 -1.36
CA HIS A 134 -4.61 14.68 -2.18
C HIS A 134 -3.77 14.63 -3.47
N LEU A 135 -4.33 15.14 -4.58
CA LEU A 135 -3.76 15.01 -5.93
C LEU A 135 -2.27 15.35 -6.05
N LEU A 136 -1.82 16.47 -5.46
CA LEU A 136 -0.40 16.86 -5.54
C LEU A 136 0.52 15.93 -4.74
N GLN A 137 0.07 15.47 -3.57
CA GLN A 137 0.80 14.48 -2.78
C GLN A 137 0.86 13.14 -3.52
N ALA A 138 -0.26 12.70 -4.10
CA ALA A 138 -0.33 11.48 -4.89
C ALA A 138 0.60 11.56 -6.10
N ALA A 139 0.62 12.68 -6.84
CA ALA A 139 1.50 12.87 -7.97
C ALA A 139 2.99 12.80 -7.57
N VAL A 140 3.37 13.41 -6.44
CA VAL A 140 4.76 13.34 -5.93
C VAL A 140 5.14 11.93 -5.54
N LEU A 141 4.32 11.26 -4.72
CA LEU A 141 4.64 9.91 -4.23
C LEU A 141 4.59 8.86 -5.35
N LEU A 142 3.50 8.80 -6.12
CA LEU A 142 3.33 7.79 -7.17
C LEU A 142 4.33 7.93 -8.32
N SER A 143 4.87 9.14 -8.56
CA SER A 143 5.97 9.31 -9.51
C SER A 143 7.28 8.68 -8.99
N GLU A 144 7.52 8.74 -7.69
CA GLU A 144 8.73 8.20 -7.04
C GLU A 144 8.68 6.67 -6.94
N VAL A 145 7.52 6.11 -6.57
CA VAL A 145 7.35 4.66 -6.37
C VAL A 145 6.71 3.96 -7.58
N ASN A 146 6.94 4.48 -8.79
CA ASN A 146 6.26 4.01 -10.01
C ASN A 146 6.68 2.60 -10.46
N ASP A 147 7.78 2.10 -9.90
CA ASP A 147 8.31 0.74 -10.02
C ASP A 147 7.55 -0.24 -9.11
N PHE A 148 6.99 0.26 -8.01
CA PHE A 148 6.17 -0.49 -7.08
C PHE A 148 4.70 -0.50 -7.52
N ILE A 149 4.05 0.65 -7.60
CA ILE A 149 2.58 0.74 -7.75
C ILE A 149 2.18 1.76 -8.82
N ARG A 150 1.18 1.38 -9.64
CA ARG A 150 0.54 2.27 -10.61
C ARG A 150 -0.96 2.17 -10.48
N ILE A 151 -1.62 3.32 -10.32
CA ILE A 151 -3.08 3.38 -10.34
C ILE A 151 -3.61 3.17 -11.76
N THR A 152 -4.84 2.69 -11.91
CA THR A 152 -5.43 2.39 -13.23
C THR A 152 -6.32 3.51 -13.77
N SER A 153 -6.59 4.54 -12.97
CA SER A 153 -7.33 5.74 -13.37
C SER A 153 -6.63 7.01 -12.85
N PRO A 154 -6.43 8.05 -13.70
CA PRO A 154 -6.84 8.14 -15.12
C PRO A 154 -5.99 7.23 -16.04
N PRO A 155 -6.31 7.08 -17.34
CA PRO A 155 -5.54 6.23 -18.26
C PRO A 155 -4.02 6.48 -18.24
N VAL A 156 -3.21 5.44 -18.41
CA VAL A 156 -1.73 5.48 -18.28
C VAL A 156 -1.09 6.57 -19.15
N VAL A 157 -1.60 6.79 -20.36
CA VAL A 157 -1.09 7.84 -21.26
C VAL A 157 -1.26 9.22 -20.62
N MET A 158 -2.40 9.49 -19.98
CA MET A 158 -2.62 10.74 -19.26
C MET A 158 -1.69 10.85 -18.05
N GLN A 159 -1.52 9.76 -17.28
CA GLN A 159 -0.61 9.76 -16.13
C GLN A 159 0.83 10.13 -16.54
N LYS A 160 1.33 9.58 -17.66
CA LYS A 160 2.69 9.84 -18.16
C LYS A 160 3.00 11.31 -18.40
N PHE A 161 2.00 12.10 -18.83
CA PHE A 161 2.19 13.53 -19.08
C PHE A 161 1.81 14.40 -17.87
N LEU A 162 0.73 14.02 -17.17
CA LEU A 162 0.17 14.83 -16.09
C LEU A 162 0.99 14.73 -14.79
N PHE A 163 1.39 13.51 -14.41
CA PHE A 163 2.01 13.29 -13.11
C PHE A 163 3.36 13.98 -12.94
N PRO A 164 4.28 14.01 -13.94
CA PRO A 164 5.54 14.74 -13.80
C PRO A 164 5.33 16.24 -13.55
N VAL A 165 4.38 16.86 -14.24
CA VAL A 165 4.04 18.29 -14.07
C VAL A 165 3.46 18.54 -12.69
N LEU A 166 2.46 17.75 -12.28
CA LEU A 166 1.85 17.86 -10.96
C LEU A 166 2.85 17.57 -9.83
N ALA A 167 3.77 16.62 -10.01
CA ALA A 167 4.82 16.30 -9.06
C ALA A 167 5.83 17.45 -8.92
N ALA A 168 6.20 18.11 -10.02
CA ALA A 168 7.05 19.31 -9.97
C ALA A 168 6.37 20.44 -9.17
N ILE A 169 5.09 20.73 -9.46
CA ILE A 169 4.30 21.71 -8.71
C ILE A 169 4.20 21.31 -7.24
N GLY A 170 3.90 20.04 -6.95
CA GLY A 170 3.79 19.50 -5.60
C GLY A 170 5.10 19.68 -4.81
N ARG A 171 6.24 19.38 -5.42
CA ARG A 171 7.56 19.57 -4.81
C ARG A 171 7.84 21.05 -4.50
N VAL A 172 7.52 21.96 -5.41
CA VAL A 172 7.63 23.41 -5.16
C VAL A 172 6.74 23.85 -4.00
N ARG A 173 5.55 23.26 -3.86
CA ARG A 173 4.61 23.52 -2.75
C ARG A 173 4.95 22.78 -1.45
N GLY A 174 6.09 22.09 -1.38
CA GLY A 174 6.57 21.44 -0.16
C GLY A 174 6.13 19.98 0.02
N TYR A 175 5.37 19.39 -0.90
CA TYR A 175 5.06 17.96 -0.86
C TYR A 175 6.31 17.13 -1.14
N ARG A 176 6.45 15.99 -0.46
CA ARG A 176 7.60 15.10 -0.57
C ARG A 176 7.13 13.66 -0.70
N ALA A 177 7.92 12.84 -1.38
CA ALA A 177 7.68 11.40 -1.44
C ALA A 177 8.14 10.72 -0.14
N ARG A 178 9.11 11.30 0.57
CA ARG A 178 9.61 10.84 1.86
C ARG A 178 9.55 11.97 2.88
N TYR A 179 9.05 11.65 4.07
CA TYR A 179 9.09 12.54 5.23
C TYR A 179 9.86 11.83 6.35
N PRO A 180 10.97 12.40 6.87
CA PRO A 180 11.77 11.76 7.92
C PRO A 180 10.96 11.36 9.15
N SER A 181 9.96 12.19 9.54
CA SER A 181 9.05 11.93 10.66
C SER A 181 8.12 10.74 10.45
N TYR A 182 7.93 10.27 9.22
CA TYR A 182 7.09 9.11 8.93
C TYR A 182 7.88 7.82 8.88
N SER A 183 9.22 7.88 8.91
CA SER A 183 10.00 6.66 8.93
C SER A 183 9.71 5.88 10.21
N ALA A 184 9.38 4.61 10.03
CA ALA A 184 9.00 3.73 11.11
C ALA A 184 10.21 3.38 12.03
N SER A 185 11.39 3.90 11.69
CA SER A 185 12.60 3.94 12.51
C SER A 185 12.43 4.67 13.86
N THR A 186 11.32 5.39 14.07
CA THR A 186 11.13 6.31 15.21
C THR A 186 10.16 5.81 16.30
N VAL A 187 9.61 4.59 16.18
CA VAL A 187 8.82 4.01 17.28
C VAL A 187 9.80 3.41 18.31
N SER A 188 10.21 4.25 19.25
CA SER A 188 10.65 3.77 20.56
C SER A 188 9.52 2.94 21.14
N LEU A 189 9.80 1.68 21.47
CA LEU A 189 8.99 0.91 22.40
C LEU A 189 8.93 1.73 23.70
N GLY A 190 7.80 2.39 23.92
CA GLY A 190 7.47 3.03 25.19
C GLY A 190 6.86 1.97 26.09
N GLU A 191 7.66 1.58 27.09
CA GLU A 191 7.35 0.99 28.40
C GLU A 191 6.09 0.13 28.58
#